data_AF-A0A2S4YGK7-F1
#
_entry.id   AF-A0A2S4YGK7-F1
#
_cell.length_a   1.000
_cell.length_b   1.000
_cell.length_c   1.000
_cell.angle_alpha   90.00
_cell.angle_beta   90.00
_cell.angle_gamma   90.00
#
_symmetry.space_group_name_H-M   'P 1'
#
loop_
_entity.id
_entity.type
_entity.pdbx_description
1 polymer ?
#
loop_
_entity_poly.entity_id
_entity_poly.type
_entity_poly.pdbx_seq_one_letter_code
_entity_poly.pdbx_strand_id
1 'polypeptide(L)'
;MGTWAVGPFDNDTAADFCGDLDEAAVGEREGIVRSALIRVIDTAGYLEAPESEEAVVAAALVAAQCPGGEPADPVYGTKEPLPDLTGLRDLALQALDRVMTDPSELKDLWAESDGGPWCANLHRLQNVLLPQQPTEQLSLI
;
A
#
# COMPACT_ATOMS: atom_id res chain seq x y z
N MET A 1 14.01 8.17 -8.81
CA MET A 1 13.93 6.89 -8.12
C MET A 1 13.78 5.79 -9.16
N GLY A 2 14.32 4.61 -8.89
CA GLY A 2 14.30 3.45 -9.77
C GLY A 2 13.38 2.35 -9.25
N THR A 3 12.99 1.47 -10.16
CA THR A 3 12.11 0.32 -9.92
C THR A 3 12.77 -0.93 -10.50
N TRP A 4 12.79 -2.03 -9.76
CA TRP A 4 13.42 -3.29 -10.22
C TRP A 4 12.44 -4.45 -10.38
N ALA A 5 11.22 -4.32 -9.84
CA ALA A 5 10.12 -5.25 -10.03
C ALA A 5 8.78 -4.54 -9.78
N VAL A 6 7.66 -5.28 -9.84
CA VAL A 6 6.29 -4.74 -9.82
C VAL A 6 5.66 -4.77 -8.42
N GLY A 7 6.37 -5.27 -7.41
CA GLY A 7 5.87 -5.39 -6.06
C GLY A 7 5.85 -4.04 -5.32
N PRO A 8 5.07 -3.95 -4.22
CA PRO A 8 4.92 -2.71 -3.47
C PRO A 8 6.21 -2.24 -2.78
N PHE A 9 7.19 -3.12 -2.61
CA PHE A 9 8.50 -2.81 -2.03
C PHE A 9 9.62 -2.70 -3.08
N ASP A 10 9.30 -2.84 -4.38
CA ASP A 10 10.30 -3.01 -5.44
C ASP A 10 10.74 -1.71 -6.13
N ASN A 11 10.81 -0.62 -5.38
CA ASN A 11 11.28 0.68 -5.84
C ASN A 11 12.01 1.43 -4.72
N ASP A 12 12.89 2.37 -5.10
CA ASP A 12 13.71 3.12 -4.15
C ASP A 12 12.85 3.89 -3.14
N THR A 13 11.76 4.54 -3.59
CA THR A 13 10.87 5.34 -2.72
C THR A 13 10.24 4.48 -1.62
N ALA A 14 9.79 3.27 -1.96
CA ALA A 14 9.22 2.33 -0.99
C ALA A 14 10.26 1.83 0.03
N ALA A 15 11.49 1.59 -0.43
CA ALA A 15 12.59 1.19 0.45
C ALA A 15 12.96 2.33 1.42
N ASP A 16 13.06 3.57 0.92
CA ASP A 16 13.32 4.76 1.72
C ASP A 16 12.20 4.98 2.76
N PHE A 17 10.94 4.87 2.34
CA PHE A 17 9.79 4.97 3.26
C PHE A 17 9.80 3.92 4.37
N CYS A 18 10.22 2.68 4.06
CA CYS A 18 10.39 1.64 5.08
C CYS A 18 11.56 1.94 6.02
N GLY A 19 12.65 2.50 5.51
CA GLY A 19 13.78 2.98 6.32
C GLY A 19 13.35 4.08 7.30
N ASP A 20 12.59 5.07 6.83
CA ASP A 20 12.06 6.15 7.67
C ASP A 20 11.15 5.61 8.80
N LEU A 21 10.33 4.60 8.50
CA LEU A 21 9.51 3.93 9.53
C LEU A 21 10.36 3.20 10.57
N ASP A 22 11.44 2.54 10.15
CA ASP A 22 12.35 1.84 11.06
C ASP A 22 13.06 2.82 12.00
N GLU A 23 13.46 3.99 11.49
CA GLU A 23 14.11 5.06 12.27
C GLU A 23 13.14 5.82 13.20
N ALA A 24 11.85 5.86 12.86
CA ALA A 24 10.83 6.55 13.64
C ALA A 24 10.53 5.85 14.99
N ALA A 25 10.10 6.64 15.98
CA ALA A 25 9.64 6.07 17.24
C ALA A 25 8.36 5.25 17.02
N VAL A 26 8.18 4.16 17.78
CA VAL A 26 7.05 3.22 17.62
C VAL A 26 5.69 3.93 17.61
N GLY A 27 5.52 4.98 18.43
CA GLY A 27 4.28 5.75 18.50
C GLY A 27 4.01 6.68 17.31
N GLU A 28 5.01 6.94 16.45
CA GLU A 28 4.93 7.83 15.29
C GLU A 28 4.63 7.05 14.00
N ARG A 29 5.00 5.77 13.94
CA ARG A 29 4.89 4.91 12.75
C ARG A 29 3.48 4.84 12.17
N GLU A 30 2.45 4.69 13.00
CA GLU A 30 1.05 4.69 12.53
C GLU A 30 0.69 6.02 11.86
N GLY A 31 1.13 7.14 12.44
CA GLY A 31 0.90 8.48 11.89
C GLY A 31 1.59 8.70 10.55
N ILE A 32 2.79 8.16 10.36
CA ILE A 32 3.53 8.21 9.08
C ILE A 32 2.75 7.44 8.00
N VAL A 33 2.37 6.19 8.27
CA VAL A 33 1.56 5.37 7.35
C VAL A 33 0.25 6.07 7.00
N ARG A 34 -0.49 6.56 8.01
CA ARG A 34 -1.74 7.28 7.82
C ARG A 34 -1.56 8.53 6.95
N SER A 35 -0.51 9.30 7.18
CA SER A 35 -0.23 10.55 6.45
C SER A 35 0.08 10.28 4.98
N ALA A 36 0.82 9.21 4.68
CA ALA A 36 1.10 8.81 3.30
C ALA A 36 -0.19 8.48 2.54
N LEU A 37 -1.09 7.71 3.16
CA LEU A 37 -2.39 7.36 2.57
C LEU A 37 -3.27 8.61 2.34
N ILE A 38 -3.39 9.49 3.35
CA ILE A 38 -4.25 10.68 3.27
C ILE A 38 -3.75 11.67 2.23
N ARG A 39 -2.44 11.89 2.11
CA ARG A 39 -1.85 12.81 1.13
C ARG A 39 -2.29 12.47 -0.29
N VAL A 40 -2.31 11.19 -0.64
CA VAL A 40 -2.77 10.74 -1.96
C VAL A 40 -4.27 10.99 -2.12
N ILE A 41 -5.07 10.60 -1.12
CA ILE A 41 -6.54 10.79 -1.13
C ILE A 41 -6.91 12.27 -1.33
N ASP A 42 -6.24 13.17 -0.63
CA ASP A 42 -6.54 14.61 -0.66
C ASP A 42 -5.98 15.31 -1.91
N THR A 43 -5.20 14.63 -2.74
CA THR A 43 -4.65 15.20 -3.98
C THR A 43 -5.69 15.19 -5.10
N ALA A 44 -6.37 16.32 -5.29
CA ALA A 44 -7.36 16.50 -6.35
C ALA A 44 -6.77 16.70 -7.76
N GLY A 45 -5.47 17.01 -7.85
CA GLY A 45 -4.77 17.33 -9.09
C GLY A 45 -3.93 16.18 -9.62
N TYR A 46 -2.88 16.52 -10.38
CA TYR A 46 -1.86 15.56 -10.80
C TYR A 46 -1.23 14.91 -9.57
N LEU A 47 -1.28 13.58 -9.52
CA LEU A 47 -0.66 12.81 -8.46
C LEU A 47 0.72 12.34 -8.92
N GLU A 48 1.75 12.80 -8.24
CA GLU A 48 3.14 12.47 -8.54
C GLU A 48 3.46 11.00 -8.13
N ALA A 49 4.46 10.42 -8.79
CA ALA A 49 4.82 9.02 -8.60
C ALA A 49 5.35 8.69 -7.20
N PRO A 50 6.24 9.50 -6.58
CA PRO A 50 6.76 9.20 -5.24
C PRO A 50 5.65 9.09 -4.18
N GLU A 51 4.69 10.02 -4.18
CA GLU A 51 3.52 10.00 -3.30
C GLU A 51 2.70 8.73 -3.49
N SER A 52 2.54 8.30 -4.75
CA SER A 52 1.83 7.07 -5.10
C SER A 52 2.56 5.83 -4.63
N GLU A 53 3.88 5.78 -4.80
CA GLU A 53 4.73 4.67 -4.35
C GLU A 53 4.70 4.53 -2.82
N GLU A 54 4.80 5.64 -2.08
CA GLU A 54 4.67 5.66 -0.62
C GLU A 54 3.29 5.19 -0.15
N ALA A 55 2.22 5.60 -0.84
CA ALA A 55 0.88 5.12 -0.52
C ALA A 55 0.68 3.62 -0.82
N VAL A 56 1.29 3.11 -1.90
CA VAL A 56 1.23 1.68 -2.24
C VAL A 56 1.96 0.83 -1.21
N VAL A 57 3.18 1.22 -0.78
CA VAL A 57 3.89 0.49 0.27
C VAL A 57 3.18 0.62 1.63
N ALA A 58 2.64 1.80 1.96
CA ALA A 58 1.82 1.99 3.16
C ALA A 58 0.58 1.08 3.16
N ALA A 59 -0.12 0.96 2.02
CA ALA A 59 -1.26 0.07 1.88
C ALA A 59 -0.85 -1.41 1.99
N ALA A 60 0.32 -1.80 1.46
CA ALA A 60 0.86 -3.14 1.60
C ALA A 60 1.17 -3.50 3.07
N LEU A 61 1.73 -2.56 3.85
CA LEU A 61 1.97 -2.74 5.28
C LEU A 61 0.67 -2.92 6.08
N VAL A 62 -0.40 -2.20 5.73
CA VAL A 62 -1.74 -2.41 6.30
C VAL A 62 -2.28 -3.78 5.90
N ALA A 63 -2.17 -4.14 4.62
CA ALA A 63 -2.65 -5.42 4.09
C ALA A 63 -1.93 -6.62 4.74
N ALA A 64 -0.63 -6.50 5.03
CA ALA A 64 0.17 -7.52 5.71
C ALA A 64 -0.36 -7.90 7.10
N GLN A 65 -1.09 -7.00 7.77
CA GLN A 65 -1.72 -7.24 9.07
C GLN A 65 -3.15 -7.81 8.95
N CYS A 66 -3.67 -7.96 7.73
CA CYS A 66 -5.00 -8.49 7.48
C CYS A 66 -4.96 -10.00 7.17
N PRO A 67 -6.07 -10.73 7.38
CA PRO A 67 -6.18 -12.12 6.96
C PRO A 67 -5.93 -12.27 5.45
N GLY A 68 -5.02 -13.18 5.06
CA GLY A 68 -4.63 -13.37 3.67
C GLY A 68 -3.60 -12.37 3.14
N GLY A 69 -3.12 -11.45 3.99
CA GLY A 69 -2.02 -10.55 3.67
C GLY A 69 -0.69 -11.28 3.56
N GLU A 70 0.14 -10.81 2.63
CA GLU A 70 1.54 -11.22 2.52
C GLU A 70 2.38 -10.36 3.46
N PRO A 71 3.38 -10.95 4.15
CA PRO A 71 4.28 -10.17 5.00
C PRO A 71 5.07 -9.15 4.18
N ALA A 72 5.55 -8.09 4.84
CA ALA A 72 6.44 -7.12 4.22
C ALA A 72 7.70 -7.81 3.65
N ASP A 73 8.26 -7.22 2.59
CA ASP A 73 9.44 -7.77 1.95
C ASP A 73 10.62 -7.89 2.95
N PRO A 74 11.30 -9.06 3.04
CA PRO A 74 12.34 -9.26 4.03
C PRO A 74 13.60 -8.43 3.77
N VAL A 75 13.84 -7.95 2.55
CA VAL A 75 15.02 -7.16 2.16
C VAL A 75 14.70 -5.67 2.15
N TYR A 76 13.59 -5.26 1.54
CA TYR A 76 13.25 -3.84 1.33
C TYR A 76 12.06 -3.34 2.17
N GLY A 77 11.37 -4.21 2.90
CA GLY A 77 10.34 -3.82 3.88
C GLY A 77 10.91 -3.45 5.24
N THR A 78 10.04 -2.96 6.14
CA THR A 78 10.37 -2.57 7.52
C THR A 78 11.03 -3.71 8.30
N LYS A 79 12.12 -3.41 9.01
CA LYS A 79 12.84 -4.34 9.88
C LYS A 79 12.33 -4.30 11.31
N GLU A 80 11.78 -3.17 11.72
CA GLU A 80 11.25 -2.96 13.05
C GLU A 80 9.74 -3.23 13.10
N PRO A 81 9.19 -3.61 14.27
CA PRO A 81 7.78 -3.94 14.39
C PRO A 81 6.88 -2.72 14.18
N LEU A 82 5.81 -2.90 13.42
CA LEU A 82 4.78 -1.87 13.25
C LEU A 82 3.71 -1.98 14.35
N PRO A 83 3.08 -0.84 14.73
CA PRO A 83 1.88 -0.87 15.56
C PRO A 83 0.71 -1.52 14.79
N ASP A 84 -0.44 -1.67 15.45
CA ASP A 84 -1.67 -2.10 14.78
C ASP A 84 -2.10 -1.05 13.74
N LEU A 85 -2.05 -1.44 12.47
CA LEU A 85 -2.44 -0.62 11.32
C LEU A 85 -3.80 -1.03 10.76
N THR A 86 -4.48 -2.05 11.32
CA THR A 86 -5.73 -2.59 10.76
C THR A 86 -6.87 -1.57 10.76
N GLY A 87 -6.81 -0.55 11.61
CA GLY A 87 -7.71 0.61 11.58
C GLY A 87 -7.56 1.52 10.36
N LEU A 88 -6.52 1.34 9.54
CA LEU A 88 -6.25 2.13 8.33
C LEU A 88 -6.74 1.46 7.04
N ARG A 89 -7.43 0.31 7.11
CA ARG A 89 -7.85 -0.46 5.92
C ARG A 89 -8.66 0.37 4.92
N ASP A 90 -9.61 1.16 5.40
CA ASP A 90 -10.44 2.00 4.53
C ASP A 90 -9.64 3.13 3.88
N LEU A 91 -8.64 3.69 4.57
CA LEU A 91 -7.72 4.67 3.99
C LEU A 91 -6.81 4.02 2.95
N ALA A 92 -6.31 2.81 3.22
CA ALA A 92 -5.49 2.06 2.28
C ALA A 92 -6.26 1.75 0.99
N LEU A 93 -7.53 1.32 1.09
CA LEU A 93 -8.40 1.10 -0.07
C LEU A 93 -8.59 2.37 -0.91
N GLN A 94 -8.93 3.48 -0.25
CA GLN A 94 -9.14 4.77 -0.93
C GLN A 94 -7.86 5.28 -1.59
N ALA A 95 -6.71 5.14 -0.95
CA ALA A 95 -5.43 5.54 -1.52
C ALA A 95 -5.08 4.71 -2.76
N LEU A 96 -5.26 3.39 -2.72
CA LEU A 96 -5.02 2.53 -3.88
C LEU A 96 -5.96 2.86 -5.06
N ASP A 97 -7.24 3.10 -4.78
CA ASP A 97 -8.20 3.55 -5.80
C ASP A 97 -7.79 4.89 -6.43
N ARG A 98 -7.31 5.82 -5.60
CA ARG A 98 -6.83 7.12 -6.06
C ARG A 98 -5.54 7.02 -6.89
N VAL A 99 -4.60 6.15 -6.53
CA VAL A 99 -3.38 5.88 -7.33
C VAL A 99 -3.73 5.37 -8.73
N MET A 100 -4.79 4.55 -8.84
CA MET A 100 -5.27 3.99 -10.11
C MET A 100 -6.20 4.94 -10.90
N THR A 101 -6.48 6.14 -10.38
CA THR A 101 -7.36 7.12 -11.01
C THR A 101 -6.56 8.28 -11.61
N ASP A 102 -6.89 8.66 -12.84
CA ASP A 102 -6.25 9.79 -13.51
C ASP A 102 -6.67 11.14 -12.92
N PRO A 103 -5.77 12.13 -12.88
CA PRO A 103 -4.37 12.06 -13.33
C PRO A 103 -3.42 11.49 -12.26
N SER A 104 -2.53 10.57 -12.67
CA SER A 104 -1.57 9.87 -11.81
C SER A 104 -0.31 9.50 -12.60
N GLU A 105 0.83 10.09 -12.22
CA GLU A 105 2.14 9.86 -12.85
C GLU A 105 2.54 8.39 -12.76
N LEU A 106 2.40 7.76 -11.58
CA LEU A 106 2.77 6.35 -11.42
C LEU A 106 1.96 5.45 -12.36
N LYS A 107 0.67 5.73 -12.53
CA LYS A 107 -0.19 5.00 -13.46
C LYS A 107 0.24 5.24 -14.91
N ASP A 108 0.56 6.47 -15.28
CA ASP A 108 1.03 6.82 -16.62
C ASP A 108 2.37 6.10 -16.92
N LEU A 109 3.32 6.12 -15.99
CA LEU A 109 4.62 5.44 -16.11
C LEU A 109 4.46 3.92 -16.32
N TRP A 110 3.56 3.27 -15.58
CA TRP A 110 3.29 1.84 -15.78
C TRP A 110 2.53 1.55 -17.08
N ALA A 111 1.69 2.48 -17.54
CA ALA A 111 0.98 2.36 -18.82
C ALA A 111 1.91 2.52 -20.03
N GLU A 112 3.03 3.24 -19.90
CA GLU A 112 4.09 3.32 -20.90
C GLU A 112 4.92 2.01 -21.03
N SER A 113 4.74 1.08 -20.10
CA SER A 113 5.39 -0.24 -20.05
C SER A 113 4.35 -1.39 -20.02
N ASP A 114 4.74 -2.58 -19.54
CA ASP A 114 3.80 -3.65 -19.21
C ASP A 114 3.21 -3.44 -17.80
N GLY A 115 2.21 -2.56 -17.70
CA GLY A 115 1.54 -2.23 -16.42
C GLY A 115 0.57 -3.30 -15.90
N GLY A 116 0.31 -4.37 -16.67
CA GLY A 116 -0.64 -5.42 -16.28
C GLY A 116 -0.32 -6.08 -14.93
N PRO A 117 0.93 -6.56 -14.72
CA PRO A 117 1.35 -7.13 -13.45
C PRO A 117 1.28 -6.15 -12.27
N TRP A 118 1.61 -4.88 -12.49
CA TRP A 118 1.50 -3.84 -11.45
C TRP A 118 0.04 -3.61 -11.04
N CYS A 119 -0.86 -3.45 -12.00
CA CYS A 119 -2.31 -3.36 -11.74
C CYS A 119 -2.82 -4.60 -11.00
N ALA A 120 -2.36 -5.80 -11.37
CA ALA A 120 -2.76 -7.03 -10.70
C ALA A 120 -2.30 -7.08 -9.23
N ASN A 121 -1.12 -6.54 -8.92
CA ASN A 121 -0.65 -6.42 -7.54
C ASN A 121 -1.51 -5.46 -6.72
N LEU A 122 -1.89 -4.30 -7.27
CA LEU A 122 -2.76 -3.35 -6.55
C LEU A 122 -4.15 -3.94 -6.27
N HIS A 123 -4.74 -4.65 -7.24
CA HIS A 123 -6.01 -5.35 -7.01
C HIS A 123 -5.90 -6.46 -5.96
N ARG A 124 -4.76 -7.16 -5.87
CA ARG A 124 -4.53 -8.15 -4.80
C ARG A 124 -4.53 -7.48 -3.43
N LEU A 125 -3.84 -6.35 -3.30
CA LEU A 125 -3.85 -5.57 -2.06
C LEU A 125 -5.27 -5.12 -1.69
N GLN A 126 -6.02 -4.57 -2.65
CA GLN A 126 -7.42 -4.18 -2.41
C GLN A 126 -8.26 -5.36 -1.91
N ASN A 127 -8.14 -6.54 -2.51
CA ASN A 127 -8.89 -7.73 -2.09
C ASN A 127 -8.57 -8.17 -0.65
N VAL A 128 -7.31 -8.07 -0.22
CA VAL A 128 -6.90 -8.37 1.17
C VAL A 128 -7.46 -7.31 2.14
N LEU A 129 -7.46 -6.05 1.72
CA LEU A 129 -7.92 -4.93 2.54
C LEU A 129 -9.44 -4.92 2.72
N LEU A 130 -10.21 -5.44 1.76
CA LEU A 130 -11.66 -5.55 1.88
C LEU A 130 -12.08 -6.36 3.12
N PRO A 131 -13.13 -5.95 3.83
CA PRO A 131 -13.67 -6.73 4.94
C PRO A 131 -14.10 -8.11 4.43
N GLN A 132 -13.58 -9.16 5.05
CA GLN A 132 -14.00 -10.53 4.77
C GLN A 132 -15.49 -10.61 5.16
N GLN A 133 -16.36 -10.99 4.21
CA GLN A 133 -17.74 -11.27 4.56
C GLN A 133 -17.74 -12.43 5.57
N PRO A 134 -18.48 -12.34 6.69
CA PRO A 134 -18.59 -13.47 7.60
C PRO A 134 -19.15 -14.64 6.81
N THR A 135 -18.36 -15.70 6.66
CA THR A 135 -18.82 -16.98 6.12
C THR A 135 -20.01 -17.41 6.95
N GLU A 136 -21.24 -17.25 6.43
CA GLU A 136 -22.41 -17.92 6.95
C GLU A 136 -22.14 -19.42 6.80
N GLN A 137 -21.63 -20.00 7.88
CA GLN A 137 -21.49 -21.43 8.03
C GLN A 137 -22.92 -21.97 8.12
N LEU A 138 -23.51 -22.26 6.95
CA LEU A 138 -24.76 -23.00 6.81
C LEU A 138 -24.62 -24.30 7.60
N SER A 139 -25.12 -24.25 8.83
CA SER A 139 -25.29 -25.40 9.70
C SER A 139 -26.48 -26.15 9.12
N LEU A 140 -26.21 -27.03 8.16
CA LEU A 140 -27.18 -28.05 7.78
C LEU A 140 -27.33 -29.00 8.97
N ILE A 141 -28.45 -28.83 9.68
CA ILE A 141 -29.05 -29.80 10.59
C ILE A 141 -29.83 -30.82 9.77
#